data_AF-A0A3B5MIG1-F1
#
_entry.id   AF-A0A3B5MIG1-F1
#
_cell.length_a   1.000
_cell.length_b   1.000
_cell.length_c   1.000
_cell.angle_alpha   90.00
_cell.angle_beta   90.00
_cell.angle_gamma   90.00
#
_symmetry.space_group_name_H-M   'P 1'
#
loop_
_entity.id
_entity.type
_entity.pdbx_description
1 polymer ?
#
loop_
_entity_poly.entity_id
_entity_poly.type
_entity_poly.pdbx_seq_one_letter_code
_entity_poly.pdbx_strand_id
1 'polypeptide(L)'
;ETEFSPQRLLSEEIVKTLMEVAERVRLILKDPQDSLVVLSGCGTSGRLAFFMSGFNRELQRLNYAPICSYVIAGGDRALFSSQEAPEDDPTLGALRLKKVSTIPCLRGKKRVLFIGVSCGLSAPFVAGQLDFCLRHPDVYTPVLVGFNPCVSLCRNEPLPGCTLTFRSVVTRMEELAKTQKAFLINPALGPEAISGSSRMKGGSATKILLEVVFSASFSRTPVTFKYAQWGYGRAVQKILCACGRQVCYLGWGSLGLLGLIDASECKPTFGHSELLFPQGPEFSISHDDFLDRVLPRLTDDDAVLLLYSDSDDVDEVAKLAHRVREKTSNIHGAYHQTDGGTAAQQVPCYFFLYKRELSTKLLLNAVSTGAHILKGKVFKNYMIDLQVTNSKLYRRAARLLQVRIAMVDSLKMNQHLCVSVVQVVPLALVCLLTGCSIKEAETRLEQQPIVREAVEACLKSS
;
A
#
# COMPACT_ATOMS: atom_id res chain seq x y z
N GLU A 1 18.42 -3.16 30.57
CA GLU A 1 17.93 -3.12 29.18
C GLU A 1 18.97 -2.36 28.37
N THR A 2 19.73 -3.02 27.50
CA THR A 2 20.57 -2.31 26.53
C THR A 2 19.66 -1.58 25.55
N GLU A 3 19.75 -0.24 25.51
CA GLU A 3 19.01 0.61 24.58
C GLU A 3 19.21 0.14 23.13
N PHE A 4 18.25 -0.64 22.61
CA PHE A 4 18.18 -0.94 21.19
C PHE A 4 17.75 0.35 20.48
N SER A 5 18.71 1.12 19.96
CA SER A 5 18.40 2.25 19.09
C SER A 5 17.90 1.71 17.75
N PRO A 6 16.62 1.92 17.40
CA PRO A 6 16.06 1.32 16.20
C PRO A 6 16.66 1.99 14.95
N GLN A 7 17.18 1.17 14.03
CA GLN A 7 17.79 1.66 12.79
C GLN A 7 16.79 2.51 11.98
N ARG A 8 17.19 3.70 11.52
CA ARG A 8 16.36 4.61 10.73
C ARG A 8 16.71 4.50 9.24
N LEU A 9 15.93 5.17 8.39
CA LEU A 9 16.14 5.16 6.94
C LEU A 9 17.57 5.52 6.52
N LEU A 10 18.20 6.45 7.24
CA LEU A 10 19.55 6.95 6.96
C LEU A 10 20.64 6.31 7.83
N SER A 11 20.30 5.28 8.61
CA SER A 11 21.31 4.53 9.36
C SER A 11 22.28 3.86 8.39
N GLU A 12 23.57 3.86 8.75
CA GLU A 12 24.64 3.26 7.93
C GLU A 12 24.35 1.80 7.56
N GLU A 13 23.84 1.00 8.50
CA GLU A 13 23.49 -0.40 8.27
C GLU A 13 22.38 -0.59 7.23
N ILE A 14 21.37 0.30 7.25
CA ILE A 14 20.26 0.27 6.28
C ILE A 14 20.78 0.68 4.90
N VAL A 15 21.58 1.76 4.83
CA VAL A 15 22.19 2.21 3.57
C VAL A 15 23.11 1.12 2.99
N LYS A 16 23.93 0.49 3.82
CA LYS A 16 24.80 -0.63 3.41
C LYS A 16 23.96 -1.78 2.83
N THR A 17 22.90 -2.19 3.53
CA THR A 17 22.01 -3.26 3.06
C THR A 17 21.35 -2.90 1.72
N LEU A 18 20.90 -1.65 1.55
CA LEU A 18 20.34 -1.18 0.27
C LEU A 18 21.37 -1.28 -0.87
N MET A 19 22.62 -0.89 -0.62
CA MET A 19 23.69 -0.97 -1.63
C MET A 19 24.06 -2.41 -1.96
N GLU A 20 24.05 -3.32 -0.97
CA GLU A 20 24.27 -4.75 -1.21
C GLU A 20 23.16 -5.35 -2.08
N VAL A 21 21.90 -5.00 -1.82
CA VAL A 21 20.77 -5.43 -2.65
C VAL A 21 20.85 -4.82 -4.06
N ALA A 22 21.22 -3.54 -4.18
CA ALA A 22 21.43 -2.89 -5.48
C ALA A 22 22.54 -3.57 -6.30
N GLU A 23 23.61 -4.03 -5.64
CA GLU A 23 24.66 -4.82 -6.28
C GLU A 23 24.14 -6.17 -6.78
N ARG A 24 23.22 -6.84 -6.04
CA ARG A 24 22.55 -8.05 -6.54
C ARG A 24 21.71 -7.77 -7.78
N VAL A 25 20.98 -6.66 -7.82
CA VAL A 25 20.24 -6.23 -9.02
C VAL A 25 21.19 -5.96 -10.18
N ARG A 26 22.34 -5.31 -9.94
CA ARG A 26 23.35 -5.06 -10.97
C ARG A 26 23.92 -6.35 -11.57
N LEU A 27 24.15 -7.38 -10.76
CA LEU A 27 24.57 -8.69 -11.24
C LEU A 27 23.50 -9.36 -12.12
N ILE A 28 22.22 -9.19 -11.77
CA ILE A 28 21.09 -9.67 -12.59
C ILE A 28 21.04 -8.95 -13.93
N LEU A 29 21.26 -7.63 -13.97
CA LEU A 29 21.30 -6.85 -15.20
C LEU A 29 22.39 -7.33 -16.19
N LYS A 30 23.48 -7.92 -15.70
CA LYS A 30 24.55 -8.48 -16.53
C LYS A 30 24.24 -9.85 -17.13
N ASP A 31 23.28 -10.57 -16.55
CA ASP A 31 22.85 -11.88 -17.04
C ASP A 31 21.31 -11.99 -16.96
N PRO A 32 20.61 -11.22 -17.80
CA PRO A 32 19.15 -11.16 -17.78
C PRO A 32 18.51 -12.44 -18.34
N GLN A 33 19.28 -13.30 -19.03
CA GLN A 33 18.77 -14.55 -19.60
C GLN A 33 18.61 -15.64 -18.54
N ASP A 34 19.52 -15.72 -17.58
CA ASP A 34 19.45 -16.70 -16.49
C ASP A 34 18.99 -16.11 -15.14
N SER A 35 18.77 -14.79 -15.07
CA SER A 35 18.47 -14.11 -13.79
C SER A 35 17.17 -13.29 -13.80
N LEU A 36 16.57 -13.09 -12.62
CA LEU A 36 15.29 -12.38 -12.45
C LEU A 36 15.18 -11.66 -11.09
N VAL A 37 14.52 -10.51 -11.06
CA VAL A 37 14.02 -9.87 -9.83
C VAL A 37 12.51 -10.09 -9.73
N VAL A 38 12.05 -10.65 -8.61
CA VAL A 38 10.61 -10.84 -8.34
C VAL A 38 10.21 -10.00 -7.14
N LEU A 39 9.33 -9.02 -7.33
CA LEU A 39 8.76 -8.22 -6.25
C LEU A 39 7.43 -8.82 -5.80
N SER A 40 7.16 -8.87 -4.50
CA SER A 40 5.89 -9.40 -4.01
C SER A 40 5.36 -8.70 -2.77
N GLY A 41 4.03 -8.70 -2.62
CA GLY A 41 3.37 -8.17 -1.44
C GLY A 41 1.86 -8.37 -1.48
N CYS A 42 1.19 -7.86 -0.44
CA CYS A 42 -0.27 -7.90 -0.29
C CYS A 42 -0.83 -6.48 -0.26
N GLY A 43 -2.06 -6.28 -0.75
CA GLY A 43 -2.70 -4.96 -0.82
C GLY A 43 -1.78 -3.92 -1.46
N THR A 44 -1.65 -2.74 -0.83
CA THR A 44 -0.73 -1.67 -1.29
C THR A 44 0.68 -2.17 -1.58
N SER A 45 1.26 -3.02 -0.73
CA SER A 45 2.62 -3.54 -0.96
C SER A 45 2.72 -4.36 -2.26
N GLY A 46 1.69 -5.15 -2.57
CA GLY A 46 1.62 -5.90 -3.83
C GLY A 46 1.36 -4.99 -5.04
N ARG A 47 0.53 -3.95 -4.89
CA ARG A 47 0.32 -2.97 -5.97
C ARG A 47 1.57 -2.13 -6.23
N LEU A 48 2.35 -1.82 -5.20
CA LEU A 48 3.66 -1.20 -5.35
C LEU A 48 4.66 -2.18 -5.98
N ALA A 49 4.62 -3.48 -5.68
CA ALA A 49 5.44 -4.46 -6.38
C ALA A 49 5.14 -4.47 -7.90
N PHE A 50 3.87 -4.43 -8.29
CA PHE A 50 3.46 -4.24 -9.68
C PHE A 50 3.98 -2.91 -10.25
N PHE A 51 3.74 -1.80 -9.55
CA PHE A 51 4.16 -0.46 -9.96
C PHE A 51 5.68 -0.40 -10.20
N MET A 52 6.47 -0.95 -9.28
CA MET A 52 7.93 -1.01 -9.36
C MET A 52 8.43 -1.96 -10.45
N SER A 53 7.66 -3.00 -10.84
CA SER A 53 8.00 -3.82 -12.01
C SER A 53 7.96 -3.02 -13.32
N GLY A 54 7.31 -1.85 -13.32
CA GLY A 54 7.37 -0.85 -14.38
C GLY A 54 8.78 -0.34 -14.69
N PHE A 55 9.76 -0.61 -13.82
CA PHE A 55 11.19 -0.43 -14.10
C PHE A 55 11.64 -1.10 -15.41
N ASN A 56 10.98 -2.17 -15.83
CA ASN A 56 11.21 -2.79 -17.15
C ASN A 56 11.05 -1.80 -18.32
N ARG A 57 10.17 -0.80 -18.21
CA ARG A 57 10.00 0.24 -19.26
C ARG A 57 11.23 1.14 -19.36
N GLU A 58 11.83 1.48 -18.22
CA GLU A 58 13.08 2.25 -18.19
C GLU A 58 14.26 1.42 -18.71
N LEU A 59 14.31 0.14 -18.36
CA LEU A 59 15.30 -0.78 -18.92
C LEU A 59 15.21 -0.85 -20.44
N GLN A 60 14.00 -1.02 -20.99
CA GLN A 60 13.78 -1.05 -22.44
C GLN A 60 14.21 0.26 -23.11
N ARG A 61 13.92 1.42 -22.52
CA ARG A 61 14.40 2.73 -23.03
C ARG A 61 15.92 2.82 -23.09
N LEU A 62 16.60 2.16 -22.16
CA LEU A 62 18.06 2.07 -22.09
C LEU A 62 18.64 0.87 -22.86
N ASN A 63 17.83 0.18 -23.67
CA ASN A 63 18.20 -1.03 -24.42
C ASN A 63 18.65 -2.22 -23.56
N TYR A 64 18.17 -2.32 -22.33
CA TYR A 64 18.32 -3.51 -21.47
C TYR A 64 17.12 -4.45 -21.61
N ALA A 65 17.38 -5.76 -21.44
CA ALA A 65 16.31 -6.74 -21.33
C ALA A 65 15.50 -6.55 -20.03
N PRO A 66 14.20 -6.85 -20.04
CA PRO A 66 13.37 -6.79 -18.83
C PRO A 66 13.82 -7.85 -17.82
N ILE A 67 13.96 -7.45 -16.56
CA ILE A 67 14.41 -8.33 -15.45
C ILE A 67 13.48 -8.32 -14.25
N CYS A 68 12.39 -7.56 -14.26
CA CYS A 68 11.46 -7.50 -13.13
C CYS A 68 10.18 -8.28 -13.42
N SER A 69 9.67 -8.97 -12.41
CA SER A 69 8.33 -9.54 -12.37
C SER A 69 7.68 -9.22 -11.02
N TYR A 70 6.37 -9.37 -10.91
CA TYR A 70 5.63 -9.10 -9.69
C TYR A 70 4.71 -10.26 -9.31
N VAL A 71 4.44 -10.38 -8.02
CA VAL A 71 3.43 -11.29 -7.47
C VAL A 71 2.62 -10.56 -6.42
N ILE A 72 1.31 -10.49 -6.61
CA ILE A 72 0.37 -9.89 -5.65
C ILE A 72 -0.60 -10.96 -5.11
N ALA A 73 -0.84 -10.95 -3.80
CA ALA A 73 -1.90 -11.75 -3.21
C ALA A 73 -3.26 -11.39 -3.82
N GLY A 74 -3.99 -12.38 -4.34
CA GLY A 74 -5.23 -12.18 -5.09
C GLY A 74 -5.06 -12.02 -6.61
N GLY A 75 -3.81 -12.00 -7.12
CA GLY A 75 -3.52 -11.86 -8.55
C GLY A 75 -3.93 -10.49 -9.11
N ASP A 76 -3.99 -10.36 -10.43
CA ASP A 76 -4.16 -9.06 -11.10
C ASP A 76 -5.48 -8.36 -10.75
N ARG A 77 -6.52 -9.10 -10.34
CA ARG A 77 -7.76 -8.53 -9.77
C ARG A 77 -7.50 -7.65 -8.55
N ALA A 78 -6.47 -7.95 -7.76
CA ALA A 78 -6.08 -7.19 -6.59
C ALA A 78 -5.41 -5.85 -6.96
N LEU A 79 -5.02 -5.61 -8.22
CA LEU A 79 -4.53 -4.31 -8.67
C LEU A 79 -5.64 -3.26 -8.66
N PHE A 80 -6.87 -3.67 -8.94
CA PHE A 80 -8.02 -2.78 -9.12
C PHE A 80 -9.03 -2.83 -7.98
N SER A 81 -9.00 -3.90 -7.19
CA SER A 81 -9.93 -4.11 -6.08
C SER A 81 -9.21 -4.56 -4.82
N SER A 82 -9.83 -4.36 -3.65
CA SER A 82 -9.29 -4.93 -2.41
C SER A 82 -9.58 -6.43 -2.37
N GLN A 83 -8.52 -7.23 -2.27
CA GLN A 83 -8.55 -8.69 -2.15
C GLN A 83 -7.71 -9.08 -0.93
N GLU A 84 -8.32 -9.03 0.25
CA GLU A 84 -7.59 -9.18 1.52
C GLU A 84 -7.40 -10.64 1.95
N ALA A 85 -8.40 -11.50 1.69
CA ALA A 85 -8.36 -12.89 2.13
C ALA A 85 -7.13 -13.68 1.63
N PRO A 86 -6.66 -13.52 0.39
CA PRO A 86 -5.46 -14.22 -0.09
C PRO A 86 -4.17 -13.87 0.66
N GLU A 87 -4.13 -12.78 1.44
CA GLU A 87 -2.97 -12.42 2.28
C GLU A 87 -2.68 -13.50 3.33
N ASP A 88 -3.71 -14.22 3.79
CA ASP A 88 -3.62 -15.18 4.89
C ASP A 88 -3.17 -16.59 4.48
N ASP A 89 -2.87 -16.82 3.19
CA ASP A 89 -2.48 -18.13 2.68
C ASP A 89 -0.97 -18.21 2.35
N PRO A 90 -0.14 -18.82 3.24
CA PRO A 90 1.28 -18.98 2.99
C PRO A 90 1.58 -19.99 1.87
N THR A 91 0.74 -21.01 1.70
CA THR A 91 0.92 -22.06 0.68
C THR A 91 0.67 -21.48 -0.71
N LEU A 92 -0.37 -20.65 -0.86
CA LEU A 92 -0.64 -19.91 -2.08
C LEU A 92 0.53 -18.97 -2.43
N GLY A 93 1.11 -18.29 -1.44
CA GLY A 93 2.30 -17.46 -1.64
C GLY A 93 3.44 -18.25 -2.28
N ALA A 94 3.85 -19.36 -1.66
CA ALA A 94 4.90 -20.24 -2.17
C ALA A 94 4.56 -20.79 -3.57
N LEU A 95 3.32 -21.23 -3.78
CA LEU A 95 2.84 -21.74 -5.06
C LEU A 95 2.90 -20.67 -6.17
N ARG A 96 2.52 -19.44 -5.87
CA ARG A 96 2.56 -18.33 -6.83
C ARG A 96 3.99 -18.00 -7.22
N LEU A 97 4.91 -17.96 -6.27
CA LEU A 97 6.33 -17.75 -6.56
C LEU A 97 6.91 -18.89 -7.43
N LYS A 98 6.56 -20.15 -7.12
CA LYS A 98 6.94 -21.30 -7.95
C LYS A 98 6.38 -21.22 -9.37
N LYS A 99 5.18 -20.66 -9.55
CA LYS A 99 4.60 -20.46 -10.89
C LYS A 99 5.33 -19.39 -11.70
N VAL A 100 5.90 -18.35 -11.06
CA VAL A 100 6.69 -17.33 -11.78
C VAL A 100 7.85 -17.96 -12.54
N SER A 101 8.54 -18.95 -11.95
CA SER A 101 9.63 -19.68 -12.62
C SER A 101 9.16 -20.67 -13.71
N THR A 102 7.85 -20.84 -13.90
CA THR A 102 7.26 -21.65 -14.98
C THR A 102 6.73 -20.82 -16.16
N ILE A 103 6.66 -19.49 -16.04
CA ILE A 103 6.24 -18.61 -17.14
C ILE A 103 7.26 -18.74 -18.28
N PRO A 104 6.85 -18.92 -19.55
CA PRO A 104 7.78 -19.21 -20.66
C PRO A 104 8.94 -18.23 -20.80
N CYS A 105 8.73 -16.92 -20.62
CA CYS A 105 9.79 -15.91 -20.66
C CYS A 105 10.70 -15.89 -19.41
N LEU A 106 10.32 -16.60 -18.35
CA LEU A 106 10.99 -16.70 -17.06
C LEU A 106 11.39 -18.14 -16.71
N ARG A 107 11.22 -19.08 -17.64
CA ARG A 107 11.49 -20.50 -17.45
C ARG A 107 13.00 -20.74 -17.52
N GLY A 108 13.53 -21.51 -16.57
CA GLY A 108 14.95 -21.88 -16.55
C GLY A 108 15.89 -20.83 -15.92
N LYS A 109 15.34 -19.76 -15.30
CA LYS A 109 16.16 -18.81 -14.53
C LYS A 109 16.86 -19.54 -13.39
N LYS A 110 18.17 -19.42 -13.33
CA LYS A 110 19.05 -20.05 -12.34
C LYS A 110 19.22 -19.19 -11.10
N ARG A 111 18.96 -17.88 -11.20
CA ARG A 111 19.14 -16.92 -10.09
C ARG A 111 17.97 -15.95 -9.98
N VAL A 112 17.33 -15.93 -8.83
CA VAL A 112 16.17 -15.09 -8.54
C VAL A 112 16.42 -14.26 -7.29
N LEU A 113 16.47 -12.94 -7.43
CA LEU A 113 16.39 -12.03 -6.30
C LEU A 113 14.91 -11.82 -5.97
N PHE A 114 14.45 -12.43 -4.88
CA PHE A 114 13.07 -12.29 -4.42
C PHE A 114 12.97 -11.16 -3.40
N ILE A 115 12.14 -10.15 -3.66
CA ILE A 115 11.89 -9.02 -2.78
C ILE A 115 10.46 -9.10 -2.25
N GLY A 116 10.30 -9.62 -1.03
CA GLY A 116 9.02 -9.70 -0.33
C GLY A 116 8.78 -8.46 0.52
N VAL A 117 7.62 -7.81 0.35
CA VAL A 117 7.24 -6.60 1.09
C VAL A 117 6.11 -6.91 2.07
N SER A 118 6.38 -6.70 3.36
CA SER A 118 5.37 -6.75 4.43
C SER A 118 5.64 -5.66 5.45
N CYS A 119 4.96 -4.51 5.34
CA CYS A 119 5.21 -3.35 6.21
C CYS A 119 5.22 -3.70 7.71
N GLY A 120 4.25 -4.52 8.15
CA GLY A 120 4.12 -4.94 9.54
C GLY A 120 4.73 -6.30 9.88
N LEU A 121 5.52 -6.91 8.97
CA LEU A 121 6.14 -8.23 9.17
C LEU A 121 5.14 -9.29 9.70
N SER A 122 4.02 -9.42 8.99
CA SER A 122 2.86 -10.20 9.47
C SER A 122 2.06 -10.93 8.40
N ALA A 123 2.30 -10.67 7.11
CA ALA A 123 1.52 -11.24 6.00
C ALA A 123 1.91 -12.71 5.73
N PRO A 124 1.03 -13.70 5.98
CA PRO A 124 1.33 -15.12 5.75
C PRO A 124 1.76 -15.42 4.31
N PHE A 125 1.12 -14.82 3.31
CA PHE A 125 1.47 -14.96 1.90
C PHE A 125 2.96 -14.69 1.63
N VAL A 126 3.49 -13.59 2.16
CA VAL A 126 4.90 -13.21 2.01
C VAL A 126 5.81 -14.13 2.82
N ALA A 127 5.40 -14.53 4.03
CA ALA A 127 6.17 -15.48 4.84
C ALA A 127 6.35 -16.83 4.13
N GLY A 128 5.30 -17.34 3.47
CA GLY A 128 5.37 -18.58 2.70
C GLY A 128 6.32 -18.49 1.50
N GLN A 129 6.37 -17.34 0.83
CA GLN A 129 7.32 -17.09 -0.25
C GLN A 129 8.77 -17.04 0.25
N LEU A 130 9.00 -16.33 1.36
CA LEU A 130 10.33 -16.25 1.98
C LEU A 130 10.81 -17.62 2.45
N ASP A 131 9.95 -18.39 3.13
CA ASP A 131 10.27 -19.76 3.52
C ASP A 131 10.61 -20.64 2.31
N PHE A 132 9.85 -20.49 1.21
CA PHE A 132 10.15 -21.19 -0.04
C PHE A 132 11.53 -20.81 -0.56
N CYS A 133 11.89 -19.53 -0.60
CA CYS A 133 13.24 -19.09 -1.00
C CYS A 133 14.33 -19.68 -0.10
N LEU A 134 14.13 -19.66 1.23
CA LEU A 134 15.08 -20.16 2.21
C LEU A 134 15.33 -21.67 2.10
N ARG A 135 14.39 -22.43 1.52
CA ARG A 135 14.54 -23.87 1.23
C ARG A 135 15.20 -24.17 -0.12
N HIS A 136 15.41 -23.15 -0.96
CA HIS A 136 16.00 -23.29 -2.29
C HIS A 136 17.09 -22.22 -2.52
N PRO A 137 18.14 -22.20 -1.67
CA PRO A 137 19.16 -21.15 -1.68
C PRO A 137 20.01 -21.14 -2.96
N ASP A 138 20.06 -22.25 -3.70
CA ASP A 138 20.81 -22.33 -4.97
C ASP A 138 20.21 -21.47 -6.08
N VAL A 139 18.91 -21.15 -5.96
CA VAL A 139 18.16 -20.37 -6.94
C VAL A 139 17.76 -19.01 -6.38
N TYR A 140 17.34 -18.94 -5.12
CA TYR A 140 16.72 -17.74 -4.56
C TYR A 140 17.60 -17.01 -3.55
N THR A 141 17.70 -15.70 -3.72
CA THR A 141 18.23 -14.77 -2.72
C THR A 141 17.07 -13.94 -2.17
N PRO A 142 16.60 -14.20 -0.94
CA PRO A 142 15.46 -13.48 -0.36
C PRO A 142 15.86 -12.13 0.25
N VAL A 143 15.08 -11.11 -0.07
CA VAL A 143 15.10 -9.77 0.51
C VAL A 143 13.72 -9.53 1.13
N LEU A 144 13.68 -9.08 2.38
CA LEU A 144 12.46 -8.69 3.06
C LEU A 144 12.48 -7.18 3.35
N VAL A 145 11.46 -6.48 2.84
CA VAL A 145 11.20 -5.08 3.15
C VAL A 145 10.04 -4.98 4.15
N GLY A 146 10.28 -4.32 5.27
CA GLY A 146 9.27 -4.06 6.32
C GLY A 146 9.68 -2.89 7.20
N PHE A 147 8.92 -2.58 8.25
CA PHE A 147 9.18 -1.39 9.08
C PHE A 147 9.04 -1.63 10.58
N ASN A 148 9.03 -2.91 10.98
CA ASN A 148 9.18 -3.32 12.36
C ASN A 148 10.67 -3.67 12.60
N PRO A 149 11.41 -2.90 13.41
CA PRO A 149 12.87 -2.97 13.46
C PRO A 149 13.43 -4.14 14.27
N CYS A 150 12.61 -4.81 15.08
CA CYS A 150 13.03 -5.94 15.91
C CYS A 150 12.20 -7.18 15.58
N VAL A 151 12.86 -8.34 15.52
CA VAL A 151 12.19 -9.63 15.28
C VAL A 151 11.18 -9.98 16.37
N SER A 152 11.37 -9.48 17.59
CA SER A 152 10.36 -9.60 18.64
C SER A 152 9.02 -8.93 18.28
N LEU A 153 9.01 -7.95 17.37
CA LEU A 153 7.79 -7.28 16.90
C LEU A 153 7.12 -8.00 15.71
N CYS A 154 7.75 -9.04 15.16
CA CYS A 154 7.15 -9.86 14.11
C CYS A 154 6.01 -10.72 14.67
N ARG A 155 5.02 -11.03 13.82
CA ARG A 155 3.92 -11.94 14.16
C ARG A 155 4.50 -13.32 14.56
N ASN A 156 4.25 -13.72 15.80
CA ASN A 156 4.71 -15.01 16.36
C ASN A 156 3.60 -16.07 16.48
N GLU A 157 2.37 -15.72 16.14
CA GLU A 157 1.30 -16.70 16.04
C GLU A 157 1.52 -17.57 14.79
N PRO A 158 1.20 -18.88 14.86
CA PRO A 158 1.19 -19.75 13.70
C PRO A 158 0.40 -19.13 12.53
N LEU A 159 0.93 -19.28 11.32
CA LEU A 159 0.20 -18.86 10.12
C LEU A 159 -0.91 -19.88 9.84
N PRO A 160 -2.03 -19.48 9.22
CA PRO A 160 -3.16 -20.38 8.96
C PRO A 160 -2.73 -21.66 8.23
N GLY A 161 -3.14 -22.80 8.75
CA GLY A 161 -2.83 -24.11 8.15
C GLY A 161 -1.36 -24.55 8.23
N CYS A 162 -0.50 -23.90 9.03
CA CYS A 162 0.89 -24.34 9.22
C CYS A 162 1.44 -24.01 10.61
N THR A 163 2.55 -24.64 11.00
CA THR A 163 3.27 -24.36 12.26
C THR A 163 4.26 -23.20 12.15
N LEU A 164 4.54 -22.75 10.92
CA LEU A 164 5.44 -21.63 10.65
C LEU A 164 4.86 -20.35 11.27
N THR A 165 5.73 -19.48 11.78
CA THR A 165 5.37 -18.12 12.19
C THR A 165 6.15 -17.12 11.37
N PHE A 166 5.63 -15.89 11.17
CA PHE A 166 6.38 -14.87 10.44
C PHE A 166 7.71 -14.60 11.15
N ARG A 167 7.70 -14.53 12.49
CA ARG A 167 8.90 -14.40 13.32
C ARG A 167 9.95 -15.47 13.01
N SER A 168 9.56 -16.74 12.94
CA SER A 168 10.50 -17.84 12.68
C SER A 168 11.19 -17.72 11.31
N VAL A 169 10.49 -17.20 10.30
CA VAL A 169 11.07 -16.93 8.97
C VAL A 169 12.08 -15.80 9.05
N VAL A 170 11.74 -14.69 9.74
CA VAL A 170 12.64 -13.54 9.86
C VAL A 170 13.88 -13.90 10.68
N THR A 171 13.76 -14.66 11.75
CA THR A 171 14.91 -15.17 12.52
C THR A 171 15.89 -15.96 11.64
N ARG A 172 15.38 -16.81 10.75
CA ARG A 172 16.23 -17.53 9.78
C ARG A 172 16.90 -16.58 8.79
N MET A 173 16.20 -15.55 8.34
CA MET A 173 16.77 -14.53 7.44
C MET A 173 17.85 -13.70 8.14
N GLU A 174 17.69 -13.35 9.41
CA GLU A 174 18.71 -12.61 10.19
C GLU A 174 20.02 -13.39 10.26
N GLU A 175 19.98 -14.69 10.50
CA GLU A 175 21.18 -15.52 10.53
C GLU A 175 21.88 -15.55 9.16
N LEU A 176 21.10 -15.68 8.09
CA LEU A 176 21.64 -15.68 6.72
C LEU A 176 22.11 -14.30 6.26
N ALA A 177 21.60 -13.21 6.83
CA ALA A 177 22.06 -11.86 6.55
C ALA A 177 23.51 -11.65 6.97
N LYS A 178 23.98 -12.30 8.05
CA LYS A 178 25.39 -12.27 8.48
C LYS A 178 26.36 -12.80 7.42
N THR A 179 25.88 -13.69 6.55
CA THR A 179 26.66 -14.28 5.46
C THR A 179 26.22 -13.78 4.07
N GLN A 180 25.45 -12.69 4.02
CA GLN A 180 24.94 -12.07 2.79
C GLN A 180 24.15 -13.03 1.87
N LYS A 181 23.51 -14.05 2.46
CA LYS A 181 22.64 -15.02 1.78
C LYS A 181 21.17 -14.61 1.80
N ALA A 182 20.79 -13.67 2.67
CA ALA A 182 19.47 -13.04 2.74
C ALA A 182 19.64 -11.57 3.14
N PHE A 183 18.64 -10.73 2.90
CA PHE A 183 18.70 -9.31 3.23
C PHE A 183 17.43 -8.83 3.93
N LEU A 184 17.60 -7.97 4.94
CA LEU A 184 16.52 -7.37 5.71
C LEU A 184 16.61 -5.85 5.58
N ILE A 185 15.64 -5.24 4.90
CA ILE A 185 15.49 -3.79 4.81
C ILE A 185 14.33 -3.41 5.72
N ASN A 186 14.62 -3.23 7.02
CA ASN A 186 13.61 -3.00 8.06
C ASN A 186 13.78 -1.73 8.91
N PRO A 187 13.98 -0.54 8.30
CA PRO A 187 14.15 0.70 9.05
C PRO A 187 12.89 1.07 9.85
N ALA A 188 13.08 1.59 11.06
CA ALA A 188 12.02 2.11 11.90
C ALA A 188 11.53 3.48 11.42
N LEU A 189 10.31 3.49 10.89
CA LEU A 189 9.62 4.71 10.48
C LEU A 189 8.87 5.40 11.63
N GLY A 190 8.63 4.68 12.74
CA GLY A 190 7.64 5.05 13.75
C GLY A 190 6.19 4.79 13.30
N PRO A 191 5.20 4.97 14.19
CA PRO A 191 3.81 4.63 13.90
C PRO A 191 3.22 5.45 12.76
N GLU A 192 2.16 4.93 12.15
CA GLU A 192 1.34 5.66 11.18
C GLU A 192 0.52 6.75 11.87
N ALA A 193 0.25 7.86 11.16
CA ALA A 193 -0.63 8.91 11.66
C ALA A 193 -2.04 8.38 11.92
N ILE A 194 -2.54 7.51 11.05
CA ILE A 194 -3.71 6.68 11.28
C ILE A 194 -3.25 5.24 11.53
N SER A 195 -3.45 4.76 12.75
CA SER A 195 -2.88 3.52 13.28
C SER A 195 -3.16 2.32 12.38
N GLY A 196 -2.09 1.75 11.80
CA GLY A 196 -2.17 0.58 10.94
C GLY A 196 -2.48 0.86 9.47
N SER A 197 -2.64 2.12 9.06
CA SER A 197 -2.78 2.51 7.65
C SER A 197 -1.44 2.39 6.91
N SER A 198 -0.95 1.17 6.71
CA SER A 198 0.36 0.88 6.12
C SER A 198 0.50 1.36 4.67
N ARG A 199 -0.60 1.74 4.02
CA ARG A 199 -0.62 2.38 2.71
C ARG A 199 0.07 3.76 2.73
N MET A 200 0.14 4.41 3.90
CA MET A 200 0.71 5.74 4.10
C MET A 200 2.24 5.68 4.22
N LYS A 201 2.84 5.83 5.42
CA LYS A 201 4.30 5.89 5.59
C LYS A 201 4.97 4.61 5.10
N GLY A 202 4.43 3.44 5.45
CA GLY A 202 4.99 2.16 5.03
C GLY A 202 5.04 2.01 3.50
N GLY A 203 3.93 2.31 2.82
CA GLY A 203 3.87 2.29 1.35
C GLY A 203 4.80 3.32 0.71
N SER A 204 4.85 4.54 1.24
CA SER A 204 5.75 5.58 0.73
C SER A 204 7.23 5.18 0.92
N ALA A 205 7.62 4.71 2.11
CA ALA A 205 8.98 4.23 2.36
C ALA A 205 9.34 3.02 1.50
N THR A 206 8.41 2.09 1.26
CA THR A 206 8.62 0.95 0.35
C THR A 206 8.99 1.46 -1.05
N LYS A 207 8.22 2.43 -1.59
CA LYS A 207 8.50 3.03 -2.90
C LYS A 207 9.91 3.63 -2.92
N ILE A 208 10.24 4.47 -1.93
CA ILE A 208 11.54 5.13 -1.81
C ILE A 208 12.68 4.11 -1.78
N LEU A 209 12.60 3.09 -0.92
CA LEU A 209 13.66 2.10 -0.75
C LEU A 209 13.90 1.29 -2.02
N LEU A 210 12.84 0.86 -2.70
CA LEU A 210 12.95 0.11 -3.95
C LEU A 210 13.51 0.97 -5.09
N GLU A 211 13.11 2.24 -5.18
CA GLU A 211 13.67 3.18 -6.15
C GLU A 211 15.15 3.45 -5.93
N VAL A 212 15.58 3.58 -4.66
CA VAL A 212 17.00 3.70 -4.30
C VAL A 212 17.75 2.46 -4.77
N VAL A 213 17.25 1.26 -4.47
CA VAL A 213 17.87 0.00 -4.91
C VAL A 213 18.03 -0.06 -6.44
N PHE A 214 16.96 0.23 -7.19
CA PHE A 214 17.02 0.18 -8.65
C PHE A 214 17.91 1.26 -9.24
N SER A 215 17.88 2.48 -8.70
CA SER A 215 18.73 3.58 -9.17
C SER A 215 20.22 3.31 -8.90
N ALA A 216 20.54 2.82 -7.70
CA ALA A 216 21.90 2.47 -7.30
C ALA A 216 22.46 1.26 -8.08
N SER A 217 21.60 0.45 -8.71
CA SER A 217 22.05 -0.65 -9.57
C SER A 217 22.74 -0.18 -10.86
N PHE A 218 22.44 1.05 -11.32
CA PHE A 218 23.07 1.65 -12.51
C PHE A 218 24.29 2.51 -12.20
N SER A 219 24.30 3.22 -11.06
CA SER A 219 25.42 4.06 -10.66
C SER A 219 25.81 3.77 -9.22
N ARG A 220 27.10 3.57 -8.96
CA ARG A 220 27.64 3.44 -7.60
C ARG A 220 27.62 4.77 -6.81
N THR A 221 27.16 5.84 -7.45
CA THR A 221 27.08 7.16 -6.84
C THR A 221 25.92 7.18 -5.85
N PRO A 222 26.14 7.58 -4.58
CA PRO A 222 25.09 7.73 -3.61
C PRO A 222 24.02 8.69 -4.14
N VAL A 223 22.78 8.21 -4.30
CA VAL A 223 21.68 9.06 -4.67
C VAL A 223 21.19 9.80 -3.43
N THR A 224 21.47 11.10 -3.36
CA THR A 224 20.90 11.95 -2.30
C THR A 224 19.49 12.38 -2.70
N PHE A 225 18.47 11.76 -2.12
CA PHE A 225 17.09 12.25 -2.21
C PHE A 225 16.89 13.45 -1.28
N LYS A 226 17.10 14.66 -1.80
CA LYS A 226 16.56 15.87 -1.15
C LYS A 226 15.07 15.95 -1.49
N TYR A 227 14.22 15.52 -0.56
CA TYR A 227 12.78 15.75 -0.66
C TYR A 227 12.50 17.24 -0.45
N ALA A 228 11.89 17.88 -1.44
CA ALA A 228 11.33 19.21 -1.26
C ALA A 228 10.27 19.18 -0.16
N GLN A 229 10.12 20.27 0.60
CA GLN A 229 8.95 20.44 1.44
C GLN A 229 7.75 20.68 0.52
N TRP A 230 6.82 19.72 0.49
CA TRP A 230 5.62 19.83 -0.32
C TRP A 230 4.51 20.52 0.49
N GLY A 231 4.14 21.74 0.09
CA GLY A 231 3.09 22.52 0.72
C GLY A 231 1.69 22.19 0.19
N TYR A 232 1.15 20.99 0.47
CA TYR A 232 -0.17 20.61 -0.03
C TYR A 232 -1.35 21.20 0.75
N GLY A 233 -1.12 21.83 1.91
CA GLY A 233 -2.18 22.15 2.88
C GLY A 233 -3.41 22.86 2.30
N ARG A 234 -3.20 23.94 1.54
CA ARG A 234 -4.29 24.67 0.88
C ARG A 234 -4.99 23.88 -0.23
N ALA A 235 -4.23 23.10 -1.01
CA ALA A 235 -4.79 22.31 -2.10
C ALA A 235 -5.64 21.15 -1.56
N VAL A 236 -5.13 20.43 -0.56
CA VAL A 236 -5.86 19.37 0.14
C VAL A 236 -7.13 19.93 0.75
N GLN A 237 -7.06 21.04 1.49
CA GLN A 237 -8.24 21.65 2.11
C GLN A 237 -9.33 21.99 1.08
N LYS A 238 -8.97 22.59 -0.07
CA LYS A 238 -9.92 22.88 -1.15
C LYS A 238 -10.60 21.62 -1.67
N ILE A 239 -9.82 20.57 -1.96
CA ILE A 239 -10.37 19.30 -2.45
C ILE A 239 -11.29 18.68 -1.39
N LEU A 240 -10.88 18.69 -0.12
CA LEU A 240 -11.68 18.13 0.97
C LEU A 240 -13.03 18.84 1.14
N CYS A 241 -13.06 20.17 1.03
CA CYS A 241 -14.32 20.94 1.08
C CYS A 241 -15.27 20.62 -0.08
N ALA A 242 -14.72 20.19 -1.23
CA ALA A 242 -15.48 19.80 -2.41
C ALA A 242 -15.91 18.31 -2.39
N CYS A 243 -15.44 17.51 -1.43
CA CYS A 243 -15.74 16.08 -1.34
C CYS A 243 -17.10 15.83 -0.65
N GLY A 244 -18.20 16.00 -1.38
CA GLY A 244 -19.54 15.64 -0.89
C GLY A 244 -19.77 14.13 -0.96
N ARG A 245 -20.20 13.66 -2.12
CA ARG A 245 -20.61 12.28 -2.35
C ARG A 245 -19.43 11.38 -2.73
N GLN A 246 -18.79 11.65 -3.88
CA GLN A 246 -17.70 10.81 -4.40
C GLN A 246 -16.50 11.63 -4.91
N VAL A 247 -15.35 10.97 -5.05
CA VAL A 247 -14.15 11.55 -5.65
C VAL A 247 -13.66 10.63 -6.76
N CYS A 248 -13.51 11.17 -7.97
CA CYS A 248 -12.98 10.45 -9.12
C CYS A 248 -11.55 10.91 -9.42
N TYR A 249 -10.63 9.96 -9.58
CA TYR A 249 -9.26 10.23 -10.01
C TYR A 249 -9.14 9.96 -11.50
N LEU A 250 -8.74 10.97 -12.26
CA LEU A 250 -8.39 10.83 -13.67
C LEU A 250 -6.90 11.13 -13.81
N GLY A 251 -6.09 10.12 -14.05
CA GLY A 251 -4.65 10.29 -14.14
C GLY A 251 -4.08 9.82 -15.48
N TRP A 252 -2.96 10.44 -15.85
CA TRP A 252 -2.19 10.10 -17.04
C TRP A 252 -0.94 9.30 -16.64
N GLY A 253 -0.58 8.32 -17.48
CA GLY A 253 0.57 7.45 -17.27
C GLY A 253 0.58 6.76 -15.89
N SER A 254 1.72 6.81 -15.21
CA SER A 254 1.89 6.20 -13.88
C SER A 254 1.11 6.93 -12.77
N LEU A 255 0.71 8.19 -12.99
CA LEU A 255 -0.09 8.94 -12.01
C LEU A 255 -1.52 8.38 -11.90
N GLY A 256 -2.07 7.89 -13.01
CA GLY A 256 -3.35 7.15 -13.02
C GLY A 256 -3.28 5.88 -12.18
N LEU A 257 -2.19 5.11 -12.28
CA LEU A 257 -1.98 3.91 -11.47
C LEU A 257 -1.92 4.24 -9.97
N LEU A 258 -1.31 5.36 -9.58
CA LEU A 258 -1.29 5.81 -8.18
C LEU A 258 -2.68 6.20 -7.68
N GLY A 259 -3.49 6.81 -8.55
CA GLY A 259 -4.93 7.02 -8.33
C GLY A 259 -5.64 5.72 -7.97
N LEU A 260 -5.46 4.68 -8.81
CA LEU A 260 -6.05 3.37 -8.57
C LEU A 260 -5.56 2.73 -7.27
N ILE A 261 -4.27 2.84 -6.96
CA ILE A 261 -3.69 2.32 -5.71
C ILE A 261 -4.34 2.99 -4.49
N ASP A 262 -4.44 4.33 -4.47
CA ASP A 262 -5.06 5.05 -3.35
C ASP A 262 -6.54 4.69 -3.21
N ALA A 263 -7.28 4.71 -4.32
CA ALA A 263 -8.70 4.39 -4.40
C ALA A 263 -9.00 2.99 -3.87
N SER A 264 -8.23 1.98 -4.29
CA SER A 264 -8.43 0.58 -3.90
C SER A 264 -8.34 0.30 -2.39
N GLU A 265 -7.71 1.21 -1.64
CA GLU A 265 -7.51 1.09 -0.19
C GLU A 265 -8.61 1.78 0.63
N CYS A 266 -9.45 2.62 0.02
CA CYS A 266 -10.52 3.33 0.75
C CYS A 266 -11.54 2.35 1.34
N LYS A 267 -11.97 1.35 0.57
CA LYS A 267 -12.96 0.35 1.00
C LYS A 267 -12.53 -0.44 2.26
N PRO A 268 -11.38 -1.13 2.28
CA PRO A 268 -10.97 -1.89 3.47
C PRO A 268 -10.65 -0.99 4.68
N THR A 269 -10.16 0.23 4.44
CA THR A 269 -9.70 1.17 5.46
C THR A 269 -10.86 1.90 6.16
N PHE A 270 -11.90 2.28 5.41
CA PHE A 270 -12.95 3.19 5.88
C PHE A 270 -14.38 2.67 5.66
N GLY A 271 -14.56 1.41 5.25
CA GLY A 271 -15.86 0.75 5.17
C GLY A 271 -16.77 1.23 4.03
N HIS A 272 -16.31 2.19 3.22
CA HIS A 272 -17.12 2.82 2.17
C HIS A 272 -17.18 1.94 0.92
N SER A 273 -18.40 1.65 0.46
CA SER A 273 -18.67 1.09 -0.87
C SER A 273 -18.71 2.21 -1.90
N GLU A 274 -18.20 1.97 -3.11
CA GLU A 274 -18.36 2.83 -4.29
C GLU A 274 -17.35 3.97 -4.44
N LEU A 275 -16.12 3.58 -4.77
CA LEU A 275 -15.54 4.18 -5.98
C LEU A 275 -16.23 3.49 -7.16
N LEU A 276 -16.80 4.29 -8.06
CA LEU A 276 -17.48 3.84 -9.29
C LEU A 276 -16.47 3.12 -10.20
N PHE A 277 -16.22 1.84 -9.91
CA PHE A 277 -15.89 0.87 -10.92
C PHE A 277 -17.10 -0.06 -11.02
N PRO A 278 -17.74 -0.18 -12.19
CA PRO A 278 -18.73 -1.24 -12.41
C PRO A 278 -18.11 -2.56 -11.95
N GLN A 279 -18.69 -3.16 -10.90
CA GLN A 279 -18.31 -4.50 -10.51
C GLN A 279 -18.89 -5.45 -11.57
N GLY A 280 -18.06 -5.74 -12.57
CA GLY A 280 -18.31 -6.71 -13.63
C GLY A 280 -17.04 -7.50 -13.93
N PRO A 281 -17.11 -8.51 -14.81
CA PRO A 281 -15.95 -9.31 -15.22
C PRO A 281 -14.87 -8.49 -15.95
N GLU A 282 -15.23 -7.32 -16.49
CA GLU A 282 -14.34 -6.34 -17.12
C GLU A 282 -14.15 -5.13 -16.19
N PHE A 283 -12.92 -4.88 -15.74
CA PHE A 283 -12.59 -3.68 -14.98
C PHE A 283 -12.62 -2.47 -15.91
N SER A 284 -13.57 -1.56 -15.70
CA SER A 284 -13.69 -0.29 -16.44
C SER A 284 -12.87 0.81 -15.76
N ILE A 285 -11.63 1.03 -16.21
CA ILE A 285 -10.66 1.92 -15.55
C ILE A 285 -10.04 2.96 -16.50
N SER A 286 -10.41 2.94 -17.77
CA SER A 286 -9.90 3.88 -18.78
C SER A 286 -10.60 5.24 -18.72
N HIS A 287 -10.06 6.24 -19.41
CA HIS A 287 -10.76 7.52 -19.58
C HIS A 287 -12.05 7.35 -20.39
N ASP A 288 -12.09 6.45 -21.37
CA ASP A 288 -13.29 6.16 -22.16
C ASP A 288 -14.39 5.55 -21.27
N ASP A 289 -14.03 4.60 -20.40
CA ASP A 289 -14.94 4.06 -19.40
C ASP A 289 -15.52 5.14 -18.49
N PHE A 290 -14.70 6.11 -18.08
CA PHE A 290 -15.16 7.24 -17.30
C PHE A 290 -16.16 8.09 -18.09
N LEU A 291 -15.85 8.41 -19.35
CA LEU A 291 -16.70 9.21 -20.22
C LEU A 291 -18.07 8.56 -20.46
N ASP A 292 -18.10 7.24 -20.63
CA ASP A 292 -19.31 6.50 -20.95
C ASP A 292 -20.14 6.17 -19.72
N ARG A 293 -19.49 5.82 -18.62
CA ARG A 293 -20.16 5.23 -17.46
C ARG A 293 -20.23 6.17 -16.27
N VAL A 294 -19.25 7.04 -16.05
CA VAL A 294 -19.17 7.86 -14.82
C VAL A 294 -19.62 9.29 -15.08
N LEU A 295 -19.10 9.94 -16.11
CA LEU A 295 -19.38 11.32 -16.48
C LEU A 295 -20.89 11.63 -16.59
N PRO A 296 -21.75 10.79 -17.19
CA PRO A 296 -23.18 11.08 -17.30
C PRO A 296 -23.91 11.11 -15.95
N ARG A 297 -23.32 10.51 -14.90
CA ARG A 297 -23.88 10.40 -13.55
C ARG A 297 -23.24 11.36 -12.55
N LEU A 298 -22.32 12.22 -12.98
CA LEU A 298 -21.72 13.23 -12.12
C LEU A 298 -22.71 14.35 -11.79
N THR A 299 -22.60 14.85 -10.57
CA THR A 299 -23.37 15.96 -9.98
C THR A 299 -22.40 16.93 -9.31
N ASP A 300 -22.88 18.12 -8.92
CA ASP A 300 -22.07 19.08 -8.17
C ASP A 300 -21.63 18.57 -6.79
N ASP A 301 -22.23 17.49 -6.25
CA ASP A 301 -21.75 16.85 -5.02
C ASP A 301 -20.51 15.96 -5.24
N ASP A 302 -20.12 15.75 -6.50
CA ASP A 302 -19.00 14.89 -6.89
C ASP A 302 -17.77 15.72 -7.24
N ALA A 303 -16.60 15.29 -6.75
CA ALA A 303 -15.32 15.90 -7.06
C ALA A 303 -14.53 15.09 -8.10
N VAL A 304 -13.86 15.77 -9.03
CA VAL A 304 -12.95 15.14 -10.01
C VAL A 304 -11.55 15.73 -9.86
N LEU A 305 -10.55 14.87 -9.69
CA LEU A 305 -9.16 15.25 -9.56
C LEU A 305 -8.36 14.73 -10.75
N LEU A 306 -7.85 15.66 -11.56
CA LEU A 306 -6.96 15.39 -12.70
C LEU A 306 -5.51 15.25 -12.20
N LEU A 307 -4.80 14.20 -12.60
CA LEU A 307 -3.41 13.92 -12.21
C LEU A 307 -2.53 13.83 -13.46
N TYR A 308 -1.78 14.88 -13.76
CA TYR A 308 -1.05 14.99 -15.04
C TYR A 308 0.24 15.79 -14.88
N SER A 309 1.03 15.83 -15.93
CA SER A 309 2.34 16.47 -15.97
C SER A 309 2.59 17.18 -17.29
N ASP A 310 3.67 17.95 -17.32
CA ASP A 310 4.17 18.63 -18.52
C ASP A 310 4.56 17.69 -19.68
N SER A 311 4.70 16.39 -19.42
CA SER A 311 4.97 15.38 -20.45
C SER A 311 3.72 14.75 -21.06
N ASP A 312 2.54 15.09 -20.56
CA ASP A 312 1.26 14.60 -21.07
C ASP A 312 0.67 15.58 -22.12
N ASP A 313 -0.26 15.11 -22.94
CA ASP A 313 -1.00 15.98 -23.86
C ASP A 313 -1.97 16.87 -23.07
N VAL A 314 -1.55 18.11 -22.85
CA VAL A 314 -2.31 19.10 -22.06
C VAL A 314 -3.59 19.52 -22.78
N ASP A 315 -3.65 19.45 -24.11
CA ASP A 315 -4.87 19.77 -24.86
C ASP A 315 -5.93 18.69 -24.66
N GLU A 316 -5.54 17.42 -24.62
CA GLU A 316 -6.44 16.32 -24.24
C GLU A 316 -6.93 16.46 -22.80
N VAL A 317 -6.03 16.79 -21.86
CA VAL A 317 -6.41 17.06 -20.45
C VAL A 317 -7.44 18.19 -20.39
N ALA A 318 -7.22 19.29 -21.11
CA ALA A 318 -8.10 20.43 -21.14
C ALA A 318 -9.48 20.08 -21.72
N LYS A 319 -9.54 19.34 -22.83
CA LYS A 319 -10.80 18.86 -23.43
C LYS A 319 -11.60 18.00 -22.45
N LEU A 320 -10.94 17.06 -21.78
CA LEU A 320 -11.60 16.22 -20.77
C LEU A 320 -12.09 17.06 -19.58
N ALA A 321 -11.28 18.02 -19.11
CA ALA A 321 -11.65 18.94 -18.05
C ALA A 321 -12.89 19.78 -18.38
N HIS A 322 -13.02 20.22 -19.64
CA HIS A 322 -14.20 20.97 -20.09
C HIS A 322 -15.46 20.12 -20.02
N ARG A 323 -15.40 18.86 -20.49
CA ARG A 323 -16.53 17.92 -20.40
C ARG A 323 -16.95 17.64 -18.96
N VAL A 324 -16.00 17.53 -18.04
CA VAL A 324 -16.29 17.37 -16.61
C VAL A 324 -16.92 18.64 -16.02
N ARG A 325 -16.45 19.82 -16.43
CA ARG A 325 -16.96 21.12 -15.97
C ARG A 325 -18.44 21.33 -16.32
N GLU A 326 -18.94 20.71 -17.38
CA GLU A 326 -20.36 20.71 -17.73
C GLU A 326 -21.24 19.95 -16.72
N LYS A 327 -20.64 19.10 -15.86
CA LYS A 327 -21.35 18.26 -14.87
C LYS A 327 -21.12 18.66 -13.42
N THR A 328 -19.92 19.16 -13.11
CA THR A 328 -19.56 19.57 -11.75
C THR A 328 -18.60 20.75 -11.74
N SER A 329 -18.84 21.67 -10.83
CA SER A 329 -17.93 22.77 -10.49
C SER A 329 -16.72 22.32 -9.66
N ASN A 330 -16.77 21.12 -9.07
CA ASN A 330 -15.76 20.55 -8.17
C ASN A 330 -14.67 19.77 -8.90
N ILE A 331 -14.06 20.39 -9.91
CA ILE A 331 -12.90 19.83 -10.63
C ILE A 331 -11.60 20.50 -10.21
N HIS A 332 -10.59 19.68 -9.94
CA HIS A 332 -9.27 20.09 -9.47
C HIS A 332 -8.17 19.43 -10.31
N GLY A 333 -7.00 20.06 -10.39
CA GLY A 333 -5.82 19.51 -11.07
C GLY A 333 -4.61 19.44 -10.15
N ALA A 334 -3.93 18.30 -10.14
CA ALA A 334 -2.58 18.12 -9.62
C ALA A 334 -1.63 18.01 -10.81
N TYR A 335 -1.05 19.13 -11.18
CA TYR A 335 -0.13 19.28 -12.31
C TYR A 335 1.32 19.22 -11.84
N HIS A 336 2.14 18.41 -12.49
CA HIS A 336 3.59 18.33 -12.23
C HIS A 336 4.38 18.94 -13.39
N GLN A 337 5.19 19.94 -13.07
CA GLN A 337 6.08 20.59 -14.02
C GLN A 337 7.54 20.37 -13.61
N THR A 338 8.41 20.12 -14.57
CA THR A 338 9.86 20.21 -14.37
C THR A 338 10.33 21.61 -14.76
N ASP A 339 11.02 22.28 -13.83
CA ASP A 339 11.71 23.53 -14.15
C ASP A 339 12.85 23.24 -15.13
N GLY A 340 12.82 23.86 -16.31
CA GLY A 340 13.80 23.70 -17.39
C GLY A 340 15.21 24.26 -17.09
N GLY A 341 15.59 24.36 -15.82
CA GLY A 341 16.89 24.88 -15.40
C GLY A 341 18.06 23.95 -15.78
N THR A 342 19.24 24.53 -16.00
CA THR A 342 20.50 23.88 -16.42
C THR A 342 20.96 22.70 -15.55
N ALA A 343 20.46 22.55 -14.31
CA ALA A 343 20.72 21.41 -13.45
C ALA A 343 20.02 20.09 -13.88
N ALA A 344 19.04 20.16 -14.79
CA ALA A 344 18.32 18.99 -15.31
C ALA A 344 19.17 18.09 -16.23
N GLN A 345 20.31 18.57 -16.73
CA GLN A 345 21.16 17.83 -17.68
C GLN A 345 22.06 16.77 -17.03
N GLN A 346 22.22 16.75 -15.70
CA GLN A 346 23.09 15.79 -14.99
C GLN A 346 22.34 14.71 -14.20
N VAL A 347 21.01 14.80 -14.11
CA VAL A 347 20.21 13.84 -13.33
C VAL A 347 19.40 12.97 -14.30
N PRO A 348 19.55 11.63 -14.26
CA PRO A 348 18.76 10.74 -15.12
C PRO A 348 17.26 11.01 -15.06
N CYS A 349 16.59 10.99 -16.21
CA CYS A 349 15.18 11.38 -16.38
C CYS A 349 14.21 10.64 -15.44
N TYR A 350 14.51 9.38 -15.09
CA TYR A 350 13.69 8.58 -14.17
C TYR A 350 13.61 9.14 -12.74
N PHE A 351 14.58 9.95 -12.30
CA PHE A 351 14.53 10.57 -10.97
C PHE A 351 13.41 11.61 -10.84
N PHE A 352 13.15 12.37 -11.90
CA PHE A 352 12.05 13.34 -11.91
C PHE A 352 10.70 12.62 -11.85
N LEU A 353 10.58 11.50 -12.58
CA LEU A 353 9.39 10.65 -12.55
C LEU A 353 9.09 10.15 -11.13
N TYR A 354 10.09 9.60 -10.42
CA TYR A 354 9.91 9.08 -9.07
C TYR A 354 9.43 10.13 -8.06
N LYS A 355 9.94 11.36 -8.17
CA LYS A 355 9.50 12.49 -7.32
C LYS A 355 8.04 12.86 -7.58
N ARG A 356 7.62 12.98 -8.83
CA ARG A 356 6.23 13.28 -9.23
C ARG A 356 5.27 12.21 -8.72
N GLU A 357 5.65 10.95 -8.87
CA GLU A 357 4.88 9.81 -8.42
C GLU A 357 4.75 9.76 -6.88
N LEU A 358 5.85 9.93 -6.14
CA LEU A 358 5.77 9.95 -4.68
C LEU A 358 4.93 11.15 -4.19
N SER A 359 5.09 12.31 -4.82
CA SER A 359 4.29 13.50 -4.56
C SER A 359 2.79 13.25 -4.73
N THR A 360 2.40 12.71 -5.90
CA THR A 360 1.00 12.32 -6.16
C THR A 360 0.51 11.33 -5.12
N LYS A 361 1.30 10.32 -4.76
CA LYS A 361 0.93 9.35 -3.72
C LYS A 361 0.66 10.03 -2.38
N LEU A 362 1.53 10.95 -1.96
CA LEU A 362 1.37 11.69 -0.69
C LEU A 362 0.13 12.59 -0.71
N LEU A 363 -0.10 13.30 -1.82
CA LEU A 363 -1.29 14.13 -2.03
C LEU A 363 -2.57 13.27 -1.93
N LEU A 364 -2.65 12.18 -2.69
CA LEU A 364 -3.82 11.30 -2.71
C LEU A 364 -4.07 10.68 -1.33
N ASN A 365 -3.04 10.18 -0.66
CA ASN A 365 -3.17 9.63 0.69
C ASN A 365 -3.69 10.67 1.68
N ALA A 366 -3.26 11.93 1.56
CA ALA A 366 -3.73 13.03 2.41
C ALA A 366 -5.20 13.39 2.11
N VAL A 367 -5.57 13.49 0.83
CA VAL A 367 -6.95 13.78 0.40
C VAL A 367 -7.89 12.65 0.82
N SER A 368 -7.61 11.40 0.46
CA SER A 368 -8.52 10.28 0.78
C SER A 368 -8.64 10.05 2.28
N THR A 369 -7.53 10.12 3.03
CA THR A 369 -7.57 9.96 4.49
C THR A 369 -8.29 11.14 5.15
N GLY A 370 -7.97 12.37 4.75
CA GLY A 370 -8.60 13.58 5.29
C GLY A 370 -10.11 13.59 5.08
N ALA A 371 -10.57 13.21 3.88
CA ALA A 371 -12.00 13.16 3.57
C ALA A 371 -12.76 12.19 4.49
N HIS A 372 -12.19 11.00 4.74
CA HIS A 372 -12.81 10.02 5.62
C HIS A 372 -12.71 10.39 7.11
N ILE A 373 -11.69 11.14 7.52
CA ILE A 373 -11.62 11.75 8.86
C ILE A 373 -12.76 12.76 9.06
N LEU A 374 -13.02 13.61 8.06
CA LEU A 374 -14.10 14.59 8.09
C LEU A 374 -15.48 13.92 8.10
N LYS A 375 -15.64 12.80 7.39
CA LYS A 375 -16.84 11.93 7.45
C LYS A 375 -16.94 11.10 8.75
N GLY A 376 -16.04 11.30 9.71
CA GLY A 376 -16.04 10.63 11.02
C GLY A 376 -15.81 9.13 11.00
N LYS A 377 -15.08 8.61 10.01
CA LYS A 377 -14.66 7.19 9.90
C LYS A 377 -13.44 6.86 10.75
N VAL A 378 -12.87 7.87 11.42
CA VAL A 378 -11.68 7.77 12.27
C VAL A 378 -11.99 8.38 13.62
N PHE A 379 -11.66 7.66 14.69
CA PHE A 379 -11.73 8.15 16.07
C PHE A 379 -10.32 8.33 16.64
N LYS A 380 -10.00 9.55 17.08
CA LYS A 380 -8.63 9.98 17.41
C LYS A 380 -7.69 9.71 16.22
N ASN A 381 -6.93 8.62 16.29
CA ASN A 381 -6.04 8.14 15.24
C ASN A 381 -6.28 6.68 14.86
N TYR A 382 -7.45 6.12 15.19
CA TYR A 382 -7.83 4.73 14.91
C TYR A 382 -8.94 4.69 13.85
N MET A 383 -8.77 3.81 12.86
CA MET A 383 -9.85 3.47 11.92
C MET A 383 -10.92 2.72 12.69
N ILE A 384 -12.10 3.31 12.81
CA ILE A 384 -13.22 2.67 13.50
C ILE A 384 -14.16 1.97 12.53
N ASP A 385 -14.16 2.32 11.24
CA ASP A 385 -15.03 1.69 10.24
C ASP A 385 -14.27 0.73 9.30
N LEU A 386 -13.26 0.04 9.84
CA LEU A 386 -12.44 -0.90 9.07
C LEU A 386 -13.21 -2.19 8.75
N GLN A 387 -13.00 -2.77 7.56
CA GLN A 387 -13.63 -4.05 7.20
C GLN A 387 -12.75 -5.23 7.65
N VAL A 388 -13.23 -6.06 8.57
CA VAL A 388 -12.47 -7.20 9.11
C VAL A 388 -12.44 -8.35 8.09
N THR A 389 -11.57 -8.24 7.09
CA THR A 389 -11.53 -9.15 5.93
C THR A 389 -10.34 -10.11 5.91
N ASN A 390 -9.39 -9.95 6.84
CA ASN A 390 -8.27 -10.88 7.06
C ASN A 390 -7.85 -10.91 8.53
N SER A 391 -6.93 -11.82 8.87
CA SER A 391 -6.45 -12.05 10.22
C SER A 391 -5.71 -10.82 10.80
N LYS A 392 -5.05 -10.02 9.96
CA LYS A 392 -4.36 -8.79 10.38
C LYS A 392 -5.37 -7.72 10.83
N LEU A 393 -6.45 -7.53 10.06
CA LEU A 393 -7.53 -6.60 10.38
C LEU A 393 -8.36 -7.09 11.56
N TYR A 394 -8.57 -8.39 11.70
CA TYR A 394 -9.17 -8.99 12.90
C TYR A 394 -8.40 -8.62 14.17
N ARG A 395 -7.08 -8.85 14.17
CA ARG A 395 -6.21 -8.45 15.30
C ARG A 395 -6.20 -6.96 15.54
N ARG A 396 -6.37 -6.14 14.50
CA ARG A 396 -6.46 -4.69 14.63
C ARG A 396 -7.75 -4.29 15.34
N ALA A 397 -8.88 -4.83 14.90
CA ALA A 397 -10.17 -4.63 15.54
C ALA A 397 -10.14 -5.09 17.01
N ALA A 398 -9.65 -6.29 17.28
CA ALA A 398 -9.47 -6.82 18.63
C ALA A 398 -8.62 -5.89 19.53
N ARG A 399 -7.46 -5.43 19.05
CA ARG A 399 -6.61 -4.50 19.82
C ARG A 399 -7.28 -3.16 20.06
N LEU A 400 -8.03 -2.64 19.09
CA LEU A 400 -8.76 -1.39 19.24
C LEU A 400 -9.78 -1.49 20.38
N LEU A 401 -10.53 -2.59 20.42
CA LEU A 401 -11.51 -2.86 21.47
C LEU A 401 -10.83 -3.05 22.83
N GLN A 402 -9.75 -3.83 22.92
CA GLN A 402 -9.00 -4.05 24.17
C GLN A 402 -8.41 -2.77 24.76
N VAL A 403 -7.82 -1.90 23.93
CA VAL A 403 -7.24 -0.62 24.39
C VAL A 403 -8.31 0.32 24.94
N ARG A 404 -9.57 0.18 24.52
CA ARG A 404 -10.64 1.10 24.88
C ARG A 404 -11.55 0.60 25.98
N ILE A 405 -11.67 -0.71 26.14
CA ILE A 405 -12.52 -1.29 27.16
C ILE A 405 -11.65 -2.24 27.97
N ALA A 406 -11.08 -1.71 29.06
CA ALA A 406 -10.02 -2.36 29.85
C ALA A 406 -10.43 -3.69 30.53
N MET A 407 -11.68 -4.15 30.36
CA MET A 407 -12.25 -5.32 31.05
C MET A 407 -13.13 -6.22 30.18
N VAL A 408 -12.90 -6.29 28.85
CA VAL A 408 -13.64 -7.24 28.01
C VAL A 408 -12.90 -8.56 27.91
N ASP A 409 -13.55 -9.61 28.42
CA ASP A 409 -13.08 -10.98 28.27
C ASP A 409 -13.00 -11.36 26.78
N SER A 410 -11.91 -12.03 26.40
CA SER A 410 -11.57 -12.33 25.00
C SER A 410 -12.68 -13.12 24.26
N LEU A 411 -13.46 -13.92 24.99
CA LEU A 411 -14.61 -14.66 24.49
C LEU A 411 -15.78 -13.76 24.08
N LYS A 412 -16.12 -12.73 24.87
CA LYS A 412 -17.19 -11.77 24.54
C LYS A 412 -16.83 -10.95 23.31
N MET A 413 -15.55 -10.60 23.16
CA MET A 413 -15.05 -9.86 22.00
C MET A 413 -15.17 -10.67 20.70
N ASN A 414 -14.79 -11.94 20.72
CA ASN A 414 -14.92 -12.85 19.57
C ASN A 414 -16.38 -13.04 19.15
N GLN A 415 -17.32 -13.12 20.11
CA GLN A 415 -18.75 -13.22 19.80
C GLN A 415 -19.24 -11.99 19.02
N HIS A 416 -18.82 -10.78 19.38
CA HIS A 416 -19.32 -9.55 18.76
C HIS A 416 -18.65 -9.22 17.42
N LEU A 417 -17.38 -9.61 17.24
CA LEU A 417 -16.66 -9.47 15.96
C LEU A 417 -17.20 -10.39 14.86
N CYS A 418 -17.97 -11.43 15.21
CA CYS A 418 -18.48 -12.44 14.27
C CYS A 418 -19.93 -12.20 13.79
N VAL A 419 -20.64 -11.19 14.31
CA VAL A 419 -22.11 -11.08 14.08
C VAL A 419 -22.47 -10.14 12.92
N SER A 420 -21.64 -9.16 12.59
CA SER A 420 -21.94 -8.20 11.52
C SER A 420 -20.86 -8.17 10.43
N VAL A 421 -21.27 -7.86 9.20
CA VAL A 421 -20.39 -7.72 8.03
C VAL A 421 -20.01 -6.26 7.78
N VAL A 422 -20.78 -5.32 8.36
CA VAL A 422 -20.63 -3.86 8.19
C VAL A 422 -20.54 -3.22 9.57
N GLN A 423 -19.68 -2.21 9.74
CA GLN A 423 -19.49 -1.51 11.01
C GLN A 423 -19.26 -2.46 12.21
N VAL A 424 -18.42 -3.49 12.01
CA VAL A 424 -18.13 -4.49 13.05
C VAL A 424 -17.54 -3.85 14.30
N VAL A 425 -16.59 -2.94 14.13
CA VAL A 425 -15.89 -2.29 15.24
C VAL A 425 -16.76 -1.26 15.97
N PRO A 426 -17.50 -0.35 15.30
CA PRO A 426 -18.36 0.60 15.98
C PRO A 426 -19.49 -0.11 16.74
N LEU A 427 -20.08 -1.14 16.13
CA LEU A 427 -21.13 -1.94 16.75
C LEU A 427 -20.63 -2.64 18.02
N ALA A 428 -19.49 -3.34 17.93
CA ALA A 428 -18.86 -3.97 19.08
C ALA A 428 -18.53 -2.94 20.17
N LEU A 429 -18.04 -1.75 19.79
CA LEU A 429 -17.70 -0.69 20.74
C LEU A 429 -18.95 -0.16 21.47
N VAL A 430 -20.05 0.09 20.76
CA VAL A 430 -21.31 0.55 21.36
C VAL A 430 -21.90 -0.51 22.30
N CYS A 431 -21.97 -1.78 21.88
CA CYS A 431 -22.43 -2.88 22.73
C CYS A 431 -21.61 -2.99 24.02
N LEU A 432 -20.28 -2.97 23.90
CA LEU A 432 -19.39 -3.17 25.03
C LEU A 432 -19.35 -1.97 25.99
N LEU A 433 -19.50 -0.74 25.50
CA LEU A 433 -19.55 0.46 26.34
C LEU A 433 -20.87 0.62 27.09
N THR A 434 -21.97 0.15 26.51
CA THR A 434 -23.32 0.47 27.02
C THR A 434 -24.06 -0.75 27.58
N GLY A 435 -23.54 -1.96 27.36
CA GLY A 435 -24.17 -3.21 27.73
C GLY A 435 -25.43 -3.54 26.92
N CYS A 436 -25.73 -2.80 25.86
CA CYS A 436 -26.92 -3.00 25.04
C CYS A 436 -26.80 -4.21 24.12
N SER A 437 -27.95 -4.67 23.61
CA SER A 437 -28.01 -5.68 22.55
C SER A 437 -27.46 -5.14 21.23
N ILE A 438 -27.12 -6.06 20.32
CA ILE A 438 -26.66 -5.71 18.96
C ILE A 438 -27.68 -4.85 18.23
N LYS A 439 -28.97 -5.20 18.32
CA LYS A 439 -30.04 -4.46 17.65
C LYS A 439 -30.18 -3.02 18.18
N GLU A 440 -30.02 -2.83 19.49
CA GLU A 440 -30.02 -1.49 20.09
C GLU A 440 -28.79 -0.68 19.67
N ALA A 441 -27.63 -1.33 19.55
CA ALA A 441 -26.42 -0.68 19.06
C ALA A 441 -26.56 -0.26 17.58
N GLU A 442 -27.17 -1.09 16.73
CA GLU A 442 -27.51 -0.75 15.34
C GLU A 442 -28.42 0.48 15.30
N THR A 443 -29.52 0.49 16.06
CA THR A 443 -30.42 1.65 16.13
C THR A 443 -29.71 2.92 16.59
N ARG A 444 -28.80 2.84 17.57
CA ARG A 444 -28.01 4.00 18.03
C ARG A 444 -27.06 4.52 16.96
N LEU A 445 -26.46 3.63 16.17
CA LEU A 445 -25.60 4.00 15.04
C LEU A 445 -26.42 4.61 13.90
N GLU A 446 -27.63 4.13 13.64
CA GLU A 446 -28.54 4.69 12.63
C GLU A 446 -29.05 6.09 13.00
N GLN A 447 -29.29 6.35 14.29
CA GLN A 447 -29.73 7.65 14.80
C GLN A 447 -28.65 8.74 14.71
N GLN A 448 -27.39 8.35 14.53
CA GLN A 448 -26.25 9.26 14.45
C GLN A 448 -25.61 9.19 13.06
N PRO A 449 -25.68 10.25 12.24
CA PRO A 449 -25.17 10.21 10.87
C PRO A 449 -23.65 10.00 10.80
N ILE A 450 -22.94 10.31 11.89
CA ILE A 450 -21.48 10.22 12.00
C ILE A 450 -21.10 9.16 13.03
N VAL A 451 -20.48 8.07 12.57
CA VAL A 451 -20.05 6.92 13.40
C VAL A 451 -19.19 7.36 14.59
N ARG A 452 -18.26 8.30 14.40
CA ARG A 452 -17.44 8.86 15.48
C ARG A 452 -18.29 9.49 16.58
N GLU A 453 -19.32 10.25 16.23
CA GLU A 453 -20.16 10.97 17.19
C GLU A 453 -20.99 9.98 18.02
N ALA A 454 -21.50 8.92 17.39
CA ALA A 454 -22.18 7.82 18.10
C ALA A 454 -21.28 7.16 19.15
N VAL A 455 -20.02 6.88 18.78
CA VAL A 455 -19.01 6.31 19.67
C VAL A 455 -18.67 7.28 20.81
N GLU A 456 -18.49 8.57 20.51
CA GLU A 456 -18.17 9.59 21.50
C GLU A 456 -19.31 9.83 22.50
N ALA A 457 -20.57 9.78 22.03
CA ALA A 457 -21.74 9.86 22.89
C ALA A 457 -21.76 8.73 23.93
N CYS A 458 -21.49 7.49 23.50
CA CYS A 458 -21.45 6.32 24.38
C CYS A 458 -20.30 6.38 25.40
N LEU A 459 -19.15 6.92 25.00
CA LEU A 459 -17.99 7.11 25.89
C LEU A 459 -18.20 8.20 26.96
N LYS A 460 -19.11 9.15 26.72
CA LYS A 460 -19.45 10.19 27.71
C LYS A 460 -20.51 9.71 28.71
N SER A 461 -21.29 8.70 28.36
CA SER A 461 -22.35 8.14 29.20
C SER A 461 -21.94 6.89 29.98
N SER A 462 -20.71 6.39 29.76
CA SER A 462 -20.08 5.29 30.50
C SER A 462 -19.04 5.86 31.45
#